data_AF-A0A7S0NPM9-F1
#
_entry.id   AF-A0A7S0NPM9-F1
#
_cell.length_a   1.000
_cell.length_b   1.000
_cell.length_c   1.000
_cell.angle_alpha   90.00
_cell.angle_beta   90.00
_cell.angle_gamma   90.00
#
_symmetry.space_group_name_H-M   'P 1'
#
loop_
_entity.id
_entity.type
_entity.pdbx_description
1 polymer ?
#
loop_
_entity_poly.entity_id
_entity_poly.type
_entity_poly.pdbx_seq_one_letter_code
_entity_poly.pdbx_strand_id
1 'polypeptide(L)'
;DNWISAHHVGEFTPAEVDPAELPPARRISLLQPALAALEPELHRRALRSDLLQMVRYLPLHDRAFDAKLLCQLTRELLPKAQLLQRMRNVYGEKVAFYFAFRAAHQRWLRLP
;
A
#
# COMPACT_ATOMS: atom_id res chain seq x y z
N ASP A 1 6.36 -13.22 0.21
CA ASP A 1 7.11 -14.29 -0.47
C ASP A 1 6.55 -15.71 -0.28
N ASN A 2 5.34 -15.87 0.29
CA ASN A 2 4.70 -17.19 0.49
C ASN A 2 3.78 -17.64 -0.67
N TRP A 3 3.72 -16.90 -1.77
CA TRP A 3 2.81 -17.23 -2.88
C TRP A 3 3.36 -18.34 -3.79
N ILE A 4 4.69 -18.55 -3.80
CA ILE A 4 5.36 -19.50 -4.71
C ILE A 4 5.43 -20.92 -4.10
N SER A 5 5.32 -21.05 -2.78
CA SER A 5 5.42 -22.34 -2.06
C SER A 5 4.11 -23.14 -2.00
N ALA A 6 2.99 -22.60 -2.46
CA ALA A 6 1.66 -23.23 -2.32
C ALA A 6 1.26 -24.17 -3.48
N HIS A 7 2.16 -24.48 -4.42
CA HIS A 7 1.82 -25.27 -5.62
C HIS A 7 1.94 -26.79 -5.47
N HIS A 8 2.27 -27.30 -4.28
CA HIS A 8 2.29 -28.73 -4.03
C HIS A 8 1.29 -29.07 -2.93
N VAL A 9 0.39 -30.00 -3.25
CA VAL A 9 -0.68 -30.57 -2.40
C VAL A 9 -1.99 -29.78 -2.43
N GLY A 10 -2.98 -30.40 -3.08
CA GLY A 10 -4.36 -29.94 -3.09
C GLY A 10 -4.95 -30.04 -1.69
N GLU A 11 -5.09 -28.88 -1.06
CA GLU A 11 -6.19 -28.46 -0.18
C GLU A 11 -5.80 -27.06 0.28
N PHE A 12 -6.40 -26.04 -0.32
CA PHE A 12 -6.17 -24.65 0.06
C PHE A 12 -6.98 -24.37 1.33
N THR A 13 -6.50 -24.85 2.48
CA THR A 13 -7.00 -24.33 3.75
C THR A 13 -6.53 -22.88 3.83
N PRO A 14 -7.45 -21.90 3.92
CA PRO A 14 -7.03 -20.52 4.13
C PRO A 14 -6.32 -20.47 5.48
N ALA A 15 -4.99 -20.42 5.46
CA ALA A 15 -4.23 -20.15 6.66
C ALA A 15 -4.73 -18.82 7.22
N GLU A 16 -5.16 -18.81 8.48
CA GLU A 16 -5.44 -17.57 9.19
C GLU A 16 -4.12 -16.79 9.28
N VAL A 17 -3.95 -15.83 8.37
CA VAL A 17 -2.78 -14.95 8.37
C VAL A 17 -3.01 -13.91 9.44
N ASP A 18 -2.10 -13.82 10.41
CA ASP A 18 -2.13 -12.77 11.41
C ASP A 18 -2.11 -11.40 10.70
N PRO A 19 -3.11 -10.53 10.92
CA PRO A 19 -3.14 -9.19 10.36
C PRO A 19 -1.86 -8.38 10.61
N ALA A 20 -1.10 -8.69 11.68
CA ALA A 20 0.18 -8.05 11.98
C ALA A 20 1.28 -8.41 10.96
N GLU A 21 1.21 -9.58 10.32
CA GLU A 21 2.16 -10.03 9.30
C GLU A 21 1.90 -9.39 7.94
N LEU A 22 0.71 -8.81 7.74
CA LEU A 22 0.36 -8.16 6.50
C LEU A 22 1.09 -6.82 6.32
N PRO A 23 1.56 -6.51 5.10
CA PRO A 23 2.14 -5.20 4.80
C PRO A 23 1.18 -4.05 5.14
N PRO A 24 1.69 -2.88 5.59
CA PRO A 24 0.86 -1.71 5.91
C PRO A 24 -0.17 -1.35 4.85
N ALA A 25 0.22 -1.32 3.57
CA ALA A 25 -0.68 -1.03 2.46
C ALA A 25 -1.81 -2.06 2.34
N ARG A 26 -1.50 -3.35 2.60
CA ARG A 26 -2.50 -4.43 2.58
C ARG A 26 -3.49 -4.27 3.72
N ARG A 27 -3.01 -3.98 4.94
CA ARG A 27 -3.88 -3.72 6.10
C ARG A 27 -4.82 -2.55 5.85
N ILE A 28 -4.31 -1.43 5.33
CA ILE A 28 -5.13 -0.26 4.97
C ILE A 28 -6.17 -0.62 3.90
N SER A 29 -5.80 -1.41 2.88
CA SER A 29 -6.74 -1.86 1.85
C SER A 29 -7.87 -2.73 2.38
N LEU A 30 -7.63 -3.51 3.43
CA LEU A 30 -8.65 -4.34 4.08
C LEU A 30 -9.61 -3.50 4.94
N LEU A 31 -9.16 -2.36 5.46
CA LEU A 31 -10.00 -1.45 6.24
C LEU A 31 -10.91 -0.56 5.36
N GLN A 32 -10.54 -0.33 4.10
CA GLN A 32 -11.28 0.54 3.17
C GLN A 32 -12.77 0.20 3.04
N PRO A 33 -13.20 -1.06 2.86
CA PRO A 33 -14.62 -1.40 2.76
C PRO A 33 -15.39 -1.09 4.05
N ALA A 34 -14.79 -1.38 5.21
CA ALA A 34 -15.40 -1.09 6.52
C ALA A 34 -15.54 0.43 6.73
N LEU A 35 -14.51 1.20 6.37
CA LEU A 35 -14.56 2.66 6.43
C LEU A 35 -15.60 3.25 5.47
N ALA A 36 -15.71 2.72 4.25
CA ALA A 36 -16.72 3.15 3.27
C ALA A 36 -18.15 2.82 3.75
N ALA A 37 -18.33 1.70 4.45
CA ALA A 37 -19.63 1.34 5.03
C ALA A 37 -20.01 2.19 6.26
N LEU A 38 -19.04 2.81 6.94
CA LEU A 38 -19.31 3.66 8.10
C LEU A 38 -19.94 5.00 7.71
N GLU A 39 -19.59 5.56 6.56
CA GLU A 39 -20.13 6.85 6.12
C GLU A 39 -21.67 6.90 6.07
N PRO A 40 -22.38 5.97 5.39
CA PRO A 40 -23.84 5.98 5.39
C PRO A 40 -24.43 5.68 6.78
N GLU A 41 -23.76 4.87 7.59
CA GLU A 41 -24.22 4.54 8.94
C GLU A 41 -24.12 5.76 9.88
N LEU A 42 -23.04 6.53 9.77
CA LEU A 42 -22.85 7.79 10.49
C LEU A 42 -23.91 8.82 10.10
N HIS A 43 -24.21 8.95 8.80
CA HIS A 43 -25.29 9.82 8.33
C HIS A 43 -26.66 9.41 8.86
N ARG A 44 -26.95 8.10 8.92
CA ARG A 44 -28.24 7.58 9.44
C ARG A 44 -28.43 7.88 10.93
N ARG A 45 -27.35 7.80 11.72
CA ARG A 45 -27.38 8.00 13.19
C ARG A 45 -27.16 9.45 13.61
N ALA A 46 -26.79 10.33 12.68
CA ALA A 46 -26.54 11.73 12.96
C ALA A 46 -27.84 12.46 13.39
N LEU A 47 -27.84 13.03 14.59
CA LEU A 47 -28.89 13.97 15.03
C LEU A 47 -28.90 15.27 14.20
N ARG A 48 -27.75 15.59 13.58
CA ARG A 48 -27.46 16.79 12.78
C ARG A 48 -26.63 16.38 11.56
N SER A 49 -27.28 15.89 10.51
CA SER A 49 -26.60 15.45 9.27
C SER A 49 -25.87 16.57 8.55
N ASP A 50 -26.26 17.83 8.80
CA ASP A 50 -25.62 19.05 8.31
C ASP A 50 -24.23 19.31 8.92
N LEU A 51 -23.93 18.74 10.10
CA LEU A 51 -22.65 18.91 10.79
C LEU A 51 -21.67 17.75 10.58
N LEU A 52 -22.13 16.63 10.03
CA LEU A 52 -21.31 15.43 9.80
C LEU A 52 -20.88 15.37 8.32
N GLN A 53 -19.99 16.29 7.94
CA GLN A 53 -19.33 16.22 6.63
C GLN A 53 -17.96 15.56 6.78
N MET A 54 -17.89 14.26 6.45
CA MET A 54 -16.63 13.56 6.40
C MET A 54 -15.92 13.86 5.08
N VAL A 55 -14.93 14.74 5.10
CA VAL A 55 -14.29 15.24 3.86
C VAL A 55 -13.37 14.19 3.22
N ARG A 56 -12.60 13.46 4.02
CA ARG A 56 -11.66 12.42 3.56
C ARG A 56 -11.09 11.60 4.71
N TYR A 57 -10.77 10.35 4.44
CA TYR A 57 -9.99 9.46 5.29
C TYR A 57 -8.64 9.17 4.62
N LEU A 58 -7.55 9.46 5.34
CA LEU A 58 -6.18 9.28 4.85
C LEU A 58 -5.36 8.51 5.90
N PRO A 59 -4.55 7.53 5.48
CA PRO A 59 -3.64 6.86 6.39
C PRO A 59 -2.55 7.83 6.88
N LEU A 60 -2.09 7.62 8.11
CA LEU A 60 -0.97 8.38 8.68
C LEU A 60 0.36 7.91 8.09
N HIS A 61 1.28 8.86 7.90
CA HIS A 61 2.63 8.60 7.41
C HIS A 61 3.54 8.02 8.49
N ASP A 62 4.37 7.05 8.10
CA ASP A 62 5.55 6.64 8.89
C ASP A 62 6.72 7.56 8.54
N ARG A 63 6.92 8.60 9.36
CA ARG A 63 7.97 9.61 9.15
C ARG A 63 9.39 9.01 9.15
N ALA A 64 9.62 7.95 9.91
CA ALA A 64 10.95 7.33 9.99
C ALA A 64 11.26 6.54 8.71
N PHE A 65 10.25 5.86 8.16
CA PHE A 65 10.36 5.22 6.84
C PHE A 65 10.53 6.27 5.73
N ASP A 66 9.71 7.32 5.71
CA ASP A 66 9.75 8.38 4.70
C ASP A 66 11.14 9.04 4.63
N ALA A 67 11.74 9.36 5.78
CA ALA A 67 13.08 9.94 5.84
C ALA A 67 14.16 9.00 5.27
N LYS A 68 14.09 7.70 5.58
CA LYS A 68 15.02 6.69 5.05
C LYS A 68 14.86 6.52 3.54
N LEU A 69 13.61 6.47 3.06
CA LEU A 69 13.29 6.35 1.65
C LEU A 69 13.82 7.56 0.86
N LEU A 70 13.57 8.78 1.35
CA LEU A 70 14.08 10.00 0.72
C LEU A 70 15.61 9.97 0.60
N CYS A 71 16.31 9.56 1.66
CA CYS A 71 17.77 9.42 1.63
C CYS A 71 18.25 8.37 0.60
N GLN A 72 17.53 7.27 0.43
CA GLN A 72 17.88 6.25 -0.58
C GLN A 72 17.63 6.74 -2.00
N LEU A 73 16.50 7.40 -2.24
CA LEU A 73 16.13 7.94 -3.56
C LEU A 73 17.02 9.08 -4.04
N THR A 74 17.63 9.85 -3.13
CA THR A 74 18.57 10.92 -3.51
C THR A 74 19.98 10.42 -3.78
N ARG A 75 20.36 9.26 -3.22
CA ARG A 75 21.69 8.67 -3.41
C ARG A 75 21.75 7.69 -4.58
N GLU A 76 20.67 6.98 -4.84
CA GLU A 76 20.60 6.01 -5.92
C GLU A 76 19.92 6.62 -7.15
N LEU A 77 20.62 6.60 -8.29
CA LEU A 77 20.10 7.10 -9.56
C LEU A 77 18.84 6.35 -10.03
N LEU A 78 18.77 5.03 -9.76
CA LEU A 78 17.64 4.19 -10.12
C LEU A 78 17.27 3.28 -8.94
N PRO A 79 15.99 3.20 -8.54
CA PRO A 79 15.56 2.36 -7.44
C PRO A 79 15.75 0.87 -7.78
N LYS A 80 16.35 0.13 -6.84
CA LYS A 80 16.49 -1.33 -6.92
C LYS A 80 15.18 -2.04 -6.60
N ALA A 81 15.06 -3.31 -7.01
CA ALA A 81 13.87 -4.13 -6.78
C ALA A 81 13.46 -4.21 -5.30
N GLN A 82 14.44 -4.32 -4.38
CA GLN A 82 14.19 -4.32 -2.94
C GLN A 82 13.51 -3.02 -2.46
N LEU A 83 13.93 -1.87 -2.98
CA LEU A 83 13.32 -0.58 -2.64
C LEU A 83 11.89 -0.49 -3.16
N LEU A 84 11.66 -0.93 -4.40
CA LEU A 84 10.32 -0.98 -5.00
C LEU A 84 9.38 -1.90 -4.20
N GLN A 85 9.87 -3.06 -3.75
CA GLN A 85 9.09 -3.96 -2.91
C GLN A 85 8.75 -3.32 -1.55
N ARG A 86 9.67 -2.58 -0.94
CA ARG A 86 9.38 -1.82 0.29
C ARG A 86 8.34 -0.73 0.06
N MET A 87 8.44 0.01 -1.05
CA MET A 87 7.44 1.02 -1.43
C MET A 87 6.08 0.39 -1.67
N ARG A 88 6.02 -0.79 -2.31
CA ARG A 88 4.79 -1.57 -2.50
C ARG A 88 4.15 -1.92 -1.16
N ASN A 89 4.95 -2.38 -0.20
CA ASN A 89 4.46 -2.79 1.10
C ASN A 89 3.89 -1.62 1.93
N VAL A 90 4.43 -0.41 1.77
CA VAL A 90 4.03 0.79 2.56
C VAL A 90 2.96 1.63 1.86
N TYR A 91 3.16 2.00 0.60
CA TYR A 91 2.25 2.89 -0.14
C TYR A 91 1.31 2.16 -1.11
N GLY A 92 1.51 0.86 -1.28
CA GLY A 92 0.71 0.05 -2.19
C GLY A 92 1.31 -0.06 -3.59
N GLU A 93 0.66 -0.92 -4.38
CA GLU A 93 1.16 -1.35 -5.69
C GLU A 93 1.21 -0.20 -6.69
N LYS A 94 0.17 0.65 -6.74
CA LYS A 94 0.10 1.76 -7.70
C LYS A 94 1.31 2.69 -7.61
N VAL A 95 1.71 3.05 -6.39
CA VAL A 95 2.89 3.91 -6.16
C VAL A 95 4.15 3.18 -6.56
N ALA A 96 4.34 1.93 -6.13
CA ALA A 96 5.52 1.14 -6.50
C ALA A 96 5.66 0.96 -8.03
N PHE A 97 4.54 0.70 -8.73
CA PHE A 97 4.52 0.57 -10.18
C PHE A 97 4.94 1.86 -10.89
N TYR A 98 4.49 3.02 -10.41
CA TYR A 98 4.94 4.30 -10.96
C TYR A 98 6.46 4.46 -10.89
N PHE A 99 7.07 4.15 -9.74
CA PHE A 99 8.53 4.23 -9.60
C PHE A 99 9.27 3.16 -10.43
N ALA A 100 8.72 1.95 -10.53
CA ALA A 100 9.26 0.90 -11.37
C ALA A 100 9.24 1.29 -12.86
N PHE A 101 8.11 1.81 -13.33
CA PHE A 101 7.94 2.30 -14.69
C PHE A 101 8.91 3.44 -14.99
N ARG A 102 9.00 4.44 -14.11
CA ARG A 102 9.96 5.55 -14.25
C ARG A 102 11.40 5.03 -14.35
N ALA A 103 11.79 4.08 -13.51
CA ALA A 103 13.13 3.51 -13.53
C ALA A 103 13.43 2.74 -14.82
N ALA A 104 12.46 1.96 -15.34
CA ALA A 104 12.58 1.26 -16.62
C ALA A 104 12.69 2.24 -17.79
N HIS A 105 11.81 3.24 -17.83
CA HIS A 105 11.80 4.28 -18.85
C HIS A 105 13.13 5.05 -18.90
N GLN A 106 13.69 5.42 -17.74
CA GLN A 106 15.00 6.06 -17.66
C GLN A 106 16.14 5.19 -18.19
N ARG A 107 16.04 3.85 -18.11
CA ARG A 107 17.01 2.95 -18.73
C ARG A 107 16.84 2.90 -20.24
N TRP A 108 15.61 2.88 -20.74
CA TRP A 108 15.34 2.88 -22.17
C TRP A 108 15.81 4.16 -22.85
N LEU A 109 15.67 5.32 -22.20
CA LEU A 109 16.19 6.59 -22.70
C LEU A 109 17.72 6.63 -22.84
N ARG A 110 18.46 5.69 -22.25
CA ARG A 110 19.92 5.59 -22.37
C ARG A 110 20.37 4.64 -23.47
N LEU A 111 19.45 3.85 -24.03
CA LEU A 111 19.73 3.01 -25.18
C LEU A 111 19.61 3.90 -26.42
N PRO A 112 20.62 3.88 -27.32
CA PRO A 112 20.60 4.64 -28.57
C PRO A 112 19.50 4.15 -29.53
#